data_AF-A0AAD6MW17-F1
#
_entry.id   AF-A0AAD6MW17-F1
#
_cell.length_a   1.000
_cell.length_b   1.000
_cell.length_c   1.000
_cell.angle_alpha   90.00
_cell.angle_beta   90.00
_cell.angle_gamma   90.00
#
_symmetry.space_group_name_H-M   'P 1'
#
loop_
_entity.id
_entity.type
_entity.pdbx_description
1 polymer ?
#
loop_
_entity_poly.entity_id
_entity_poly.type
_entity_poly.pdbx_seq_one_letter_code
_entity_poly.pdbx_strand_id
1 'polypeptide(L)'
;MADYGGNDRYPNTFSNKVIQNLEDIAGKPPIFRVGGSTQHSAVYYPDQVEAIIEQFDSISSSQPRHSYIGPAFMQSFQNFPESTKFIFGLNFYNPENETLFDVGDGILQCVVEANAVYNAIGENLYGFEIGNEDYVDQWNEYAIAISQNLTGKDSLAIFQGCVFEAPRNVWSSTAWNFENAEGDGMRSNKAKSVADHEYMGAACDYTGVGPTIETTIFDRMNMLKRVWYHDYLGNVTKDSGIPYILGETNSISCQGAKRISDVLAAAVWAVDYVLYLSSLRVDRVHFHMGTRYPYASWIPVTFNDTAPEIKPIYYAALFNAHIFSGGEKQTEVWSTEQASEHMPCELESIVAARLTMWNSTFDEAKRPYTSLELPSSWRNAKVSRPTNPVVGIANNITMAGQSVNSDGGIAGEKTYESLDNGRVLVGAGEAVIAQH
;
A
#
# COMPACT_ATOMS: atom_id res chain seq x y z
N MET A 1 8.18 11.62 -3.66
CA MET A 1 7.18 12.19 -4.59
C MET A 1 7.79 12.91 -5.79
N ALA A 2 8.89 13.67 -5.64
CA ALA A 2 9.55 14.36 -6.76
C ALA A 2 9.79 13.45 -7.98
N ASP A 3 10.34 12.24 -7.77
CA ASP A 3 10.50 11.25 -8.86
C ASP A 3 9.16 10.82 -9.47
N TYR A 4 8.14 10.62 -8.64
CA TYR A 4 6.85 10.03 -9.02
C TYR A 4 5.90 11.00 -9.72
N GLY A 5 5.88 12.26 -9.30
CA GLY A 5 5.04 13.31 -9.91
C GLY A 5 5.80 14.16 -10.92
N GLY A 6 7.12 14.32 -10.77
CA GLY A 6 7.88 15.31 -11.51
C GLY A 6 7.51 16.74 -11.05
N ASN A 7 7.55 17.68 -11.98
CA ASN A 7 7.17 19.08 -11.74
C ASN A 7 6.33 19.61 -12.91
N ASP A 8 5.77 20.81 -12.78
CA ASP A 8 4.83 21.37 -13.76
C ASP A 8 5.43 21.50 -15.17
N ARG A 9 6.76 21.64 -15.28
CA ARG A 9 7.46 21.73 -16.56
C ARG A 9 7.80 20.35 -17.14
N TYR A 10 8.08 19.39 -16.28
CA TYR A 10 8.49 18.03 -16.61
C TYR A 10 7.69 17.03 -15.76
N PRO A 11 6.39 16.86 -16.04
CA PRO A 11 5.56 15.92 -15.28
C PRO A 11 5.99 14.48 -15.57
N ASN A 12 5.90 13.60 -14.57
CA ASN A 12 6.16 12.19 -14.77
C ASN A 12 4.94 11.51 -15.43
N THR A 13 4.93 11.56 -16.77
CA THR A 13 3.84 10.97 -17.57
C THR A 13 3.72 9.45 -17.44
N PHE A 14 4.82 8.74 -17.12
CA PHE A 14 4.79 7.29 -16.89
C PHE A 14 3.97 6.97 -15.63
N SER A 15 4.33 7.58 -14.49
CA SER A 15 3.61 7.36 -13.23
C SER A 15 2.15 7.81 -13.33
N ASN A 16 1.88 8.92 -14.02
CA ASN A 16 0.52 9.37 -14.27
C ASN A 16 -0.32 8.31 -15.00
N LYS A 17 0.18 7.75 -16.11
CA LYS A 17 -0.50 6.68 -16.86
C LYS A 17 -0.67 5.38 -16.05
N VAL A 18 0.35 4.99 -15.28
CA VAL A 18 0.27 3.82 -14.39
C VAL A 18 -0.88 3.97 -13.40
N ILE A 19 -1.12 5.17 -12.88
CA ILE A 19 -2.22 5.43 -11.94
C ILE A 19 -3.54 5.59 -12.68
N GLN A 20 -3.53 6.22 -13.87
CA GLN A 20 -4.70 6.32 -14.73
C GLN A 20 -5.28 4.94 -15.07
N ASN A 21 -4.43 3.94 -15.36
CA ASN A 21 -4.92 2.58 -15.62
C ASN A 21 -5.73 2.02 -14.43
N LEU A 22 -5.34 2.32 -13.19
CA LEU A 22 -6.06 1.88 -12.00
C LEU A 22 -7.39 2.64 -11.85
N GLU A 23 -7.40 3.95 -12.11
CA GLU A 23 -8.62 4.75 -12.11
C GLU A 23 -9.60 4.30 -13.20
N ASP A 24 -9.12 4.04 -14.42
CA ASP A 24 -9.93 3.58 -15.54
C ASP A 24 -10.63 2.24 -15.25
N ILE A 25 -9.98 1.39 -14.44
CA ILE A 25 -10.52 0.09 -14.03
C ILE A 25 -11.44 0.22 -12.80
N ALA A 26 -10.98 0.87 -11.73
CA ALA A 26 -11.68 0.91 -10.45
C ALA A 26 -12.76 2.01 -10.38
N GLY A 27 -12.66 3.01 -11.25
CA GLY A 27 -13.47 4.24 -11.26
C GLY A 27 -12.91 5.37 -10.40
N LYS A 28 -11.84 5.13 -9.62
CA LYS A 28 -11.14 6.11 -8.79
C LYS A 28 -9.66 5.73 -8.63
N PRO A 29 -8.73 6.68 -8.51
CA PRO A 29 -7.34 6.40 -8.22
C PRO A 29 -7.14 5.99 -6.75
N PRO A 30 -6.04 5.29 -6.44
CA PRO A 30 -5.66 5.06 -5.05
C PRO A 30 -5.35 6.38 -4.31
N ILE A 31 -5.48 6.33 -2.99
CA ILE A 31 -4.97 7.40 -2.11
C ILE A 31 -3.49 7.14 -1.87
N PHE A 32 -2.64 8.15 -2.05
CA PHE A 32 -1.20 8.02 -1.78
C PHE A 32 -0.84 8.55 -0.39
N ARG A 33 -0.17 7.73 0.42
CA ARG A 33 0.45 8.16 1.68
C ARG A 33 1.94 8.46 1.46
N VAL A 34 2.35 9.69 1.74
CA VAL A 34 3.73 10.18 1.59
C VAL A 34 4.32 10.31 2.99
N GLY A 35 5.31 9.47 3.31
CA GLY A 35 5.88 9.41 4.65
C GLY A 35 6.84 8.23 4.77
N GLY A 36 6.64 7.41 5.81
CA GLY A 36 7.55 6.33 6.17
C GLY A 36 8.69 6.83 7.05
N SER A 37 9.67 5.97 7.34
CA SER A 37 10.76 6.32 8.28
C SER A 37 11.50 7.63 7.94
N THR A 38 11.61 7.98 6.65
CA THR A 38 12.27 9.22 6.20
C THR A 38 11.52 10.50 6.55
N GLN A 39 10.25 10.41 6.96
CA GLN A 39 9.45 11.57 7.40
C GLN A 39 10.03 12.22 8.66
N HIS A 40 10.57 11.44 9.59
CA HIS A 40 11.18 11.95 10.83
C HIS A 40 12.48 12.72 10.59
N SER A 41 13.06 12.57 9.40
CA SER A 41 14.28 13.24 8.99
C SER A 41 14.11 14.12 7.75
N ALA A 42 12.87 14.51 7.45
CA ALA A 42 12.54 15.45 6.40
C ALA A 42 12.26 16.85 6.99
N VAL A 43 12.83 17.90 6.40
CA VAL A 43 12.59 19.28 6.84
C VAL A 43 12.21 20.15 5.66
N TYR A 44 11.12 20.89 5.78
CA TYR A 44 10.70 21.86 4.78
C TYR A 44 11.35 23.23 4.99
N TYR A 45 12.02 23.75 3.95
CA TYR A 45 12.61 25.09 3.95
C TYR A 45 11.95 25.95 2.88
N PRO A 46 11.25 27.05 3.25
CA PRO A 46 10.50 27.87 2.30
C PRO A 46 11.39 28.62 1.29
N ASP A 47 12.66 28.86 1.64
CA ASP A 47 13.62 29.56 0.79
C ASP A 47 14.48 28.62 -0.07
N GLN A 48 14.28 27.29 0.03
CA GLN A 48 15.02 26.32 -0.79
C GLN A 48 14.52 26.35 -2.24
N VAL A 49 15.45 26.42 -3.19
CA VAL A 49 15.12 26.46 -4.63
C VAL A 49 14.83 25.06 -5.17
N GLU A 50 15.63 24.08 -4.76
CA GLU A 50 15.48 22.68 -5.15
C GLU A 50 14.18 22.09 -4.57
N ALA A 51 13.49 21.25 -5.36
CA ALA A 51 12.32 20.53 -4.87
C ALA A 51 12.69 19.65 -3.67
N ILE A 52 13.74 18.85 -3.80
CA ILE A 52 14.23 18.01 -2.71
C ILE A 52 15.75 17.89 -2.81
N ILE A 53 16.42 17.92 -1.66
CA ILE A 53 17.83 17.58 -1.50
C ILE A 53 17.91 16.36 -0.60
N GLU A 54 18.40 15.25 -1.13
CA GLU A 54 18.47 13.97 -0.42
C GLU A 54 19.92 13.64 -0.05
N GLN A 55 20.15 13.29 1.21
CA GLN A 55 21.47 12.87 1.69
C GLN A 55 21.46 11.37 1.93
N PHE A 56 22.25 10.62 1.16
CA PHE A 56 22.43 9.17 1.34
C PHE A 56 23.75 8.90 2.06
N ASP A 57 23.78 7.90 2.95
CA ASP A 57 25.03 7.45 3.58
C ASP A 57 26.00 6.82 2.57
N SER A 58 25.45 6.19 1.54
CA SER A 58 26.23 5.51 0.50
C SER A 58 25.43 5.37 -0.79
N ILE A 59 26.11 5.05 -1.89
CA ILE A 59 25.45 4.71 -3.16
C ILE A 59 24.59 3.44 -3.06
N SER A 60 24.89 2.55 -2.11
CA SER A 60 24.10 1.34 -1.82
C SER A 60 22.86 1.60 -0.96
N SER A 61 22.73 2.78 -0.36
CA SER A 61 21.58 3.11 0.47
C SER A 61 20.31 3.20 -0.38
N SER A 62 19.27 2.50 0.06
CA SER A 62 17.96 2.46 -0.60
C SER A 62 17.12 3.69 -0.29
N GLN A 63 17.34 4.34 0.85
CA GLN A 63 16.66 5.56 1.28
C GLN A 63 17.66 6.60 1.78
N PRO A 64 17.34 7.90 1.72
CA PRO A 64 18.19 8.94 2.29
C PRO A 64 18.18 8.87 3.82
N ARG A 65 19.30 9.28 4.43
CA ARG A 65 19.36 9.52 5.88
C ARG A 65 18.51 10.73 6.25
N HIS A 66 18.63 11.83 5.49
CA HIS A 66 17.87 13.07 5.67
C HIS A 66 17.40 13.64 4.32
N SER A 67 16.31 14.38 4.35
CA SER A 67 15.76 15.08 3.18
C SER A 67 15.43 16.53 3.51
N TYR A 68 15.73 17.43 2.58
CA TYR A 68 15.34 18.83 2.67
C TYR A 68 14.36 19.16 1.54
N ILE A 69 13.19 19.66 1.88
CA ILE A 69 12.07 19.86 0.96
C ILE A 69 11.90 21.36 0.72
N GLY A 70 11.86 21.77 -0.56
CA GLY A 70 11.55 23.15 -0.96
C GLY A 70 10.14 23.26 -1.54
N PRO A 71 9.64 24.49 -1.79
CA PRO A 71 8.31 24.73 -2.34
C PRO A 71 8.06 23.99 -3.67
N ALA A 72 9.11 23.84 -4.50
CA ALA A 72 9.01 23.15 -5.79
C ALA A 72 8.65 21.66 -5.66
N PHE A 73 8.84 21.02 -4.50
CA PHE A 73 8.37 19.65 -4.25
C PHE A 73 6.87 19.51 -4.44
N MET A 74 6.12 20.54 -4.04
CA MET A 74 4.67 20.50 -4.00
C MET A 74 4.03 20.43 -5.38
N GLN A 75 4.75 20.84 -6.43
CA GLN A 75 4.33 20.68 -7.83
C GLN A 75 4.10 19.20 -8.19
N SER A 76 4.79 18.27 -7.52
CA SER A 76 4.62 16.83 -7.77
C SER A 76 3.16 16.38 -7.61
N PHE A 77 2.42 16.96 -6.66
CA PHE A 77 1.04 16.56 -6.34
C PHE A 77 0.02 16.93 -7.42
N GLN A 78 0.39 17.84 -8.34
CA GLN A 78 -0.47 18.29 -9.43
C GLN A 78 -0.39 17.40 -10.68
N ASN A 79 0.56 16.46 -10.71
CA ASN A 79 0.89 15.67 -11.90
C ASN A 79 0.33 14.24 -11.87
N PHE A 80 -0.61 13.98 -10.96
CA PHE A 80 -1.38 12.74 -10.85
C PHE A 80 -2.78 12.93 -11.46
N PRO A 81 -3.56 11.86 -11.69
CA PRO A 81 -4.96 12.02 -12.08
C PRO A 81 -5.70 12.94 -11.11
N GLU A 82 -6.58 13.80 -11.64
CA GLU A 82 -7.13 14.97 -10.94
C GLU A 82 -7.80 14.62 -9.59
N SER A 83 -8.44 13.45 -9.52
CA SER A 83 -9.16 12.97 -8.34
C SER A 83 -8.27 12.30 -7.29
N THR A 84 -6.95 12.22 -7.53
CA THR A 84 -5.97 11.57 -6.64
C THR A 84 -5.89 12.30 -5.31
N LYS A 85 -6.04 11.55 -4.22
CA LYS A 85 -5.95 12.09 -2.86
C LYS A 85 -4.63 11.72 -2.19
N PHE A 86 -4.16 12.58 -1.30
CA PHE A 86 -2.88 12.42 -0.62
C PHE A 86 -3.00 12.47 0.89
N ILE A 87 -2.30 11.58 1.58
CA ILE A 87 -1.96 11.71 2.99
C ILE A 87 -0.51 12.18 3.03
N PHE A 88 -0.25 13.28 3.73
CA PHE A 88 1.11 13.83 3.84
C PHE A 88 1.62 13.71 5.28
N GLY A 89 2.72 12.98 5.42
CA GLY A 89 3.46 12.84 6.65
C GLY A 89 4.25 14.10 7.00
N LEU A 90 3.99 14.66 8.16
CA LEU A 90 4.70 15.81 8.72
C LEU A 90 5.78 15.31 9.67
N ASN A 91 6.94 15.97 9.66
CA ASN A 91 7.98 15.61 10.61
C ASN A 91 7.49 15.86 12.05
N PHE A 92 7.69 14.84 12.89
CA PHE A 92 7.41 14.88 14.32
C PHE A 92 8.71 15.19 15.03
N TYR A 93 8.89 16.47 15.32
CA TYR A 93 10.10 16.98 15.93
C TYR A 93 10.08 16.66 17.42
N ASN A 94 10.99 15.78 17.83
CA ASN A 94 11.41 15.66 19.22
C ASN A 94 12.66 16.56 19.44
N PRO A 95 13.10 16.78 20.70
CA PRO A 95 14.27 17.64 20.96
C PRO A 95 15.55 17.20 20.23
N GLU A 96 15.71 15.90 19.94
CA GLU A 96 16.84 15.39 19.16
C GLU A 96 16.77 15.87 17.70
N ASN A 97 15.60 15.78 17.06
CA ASN A 97 15.35 16.25 15.70
C ASN A 97 15.49 17.77 15.60
N GLU A 98 14.98 18.52 16.58
CA GLU A 98 15.11 19.97 16.62
C GLU A 98 16.57 20.41 16.60
N THR A 99 17.40 19.75 17.41
CA THR A 99 18.84 20.00 17.49
C THR A 99 19.57 19.56 16.22
N LEU A 100 19.20 18.41 15.65
CA LEU A 100 19.83 17.85 14.46
C LEU A 100 19.69 18.76 13.23
N PHE A 101 18.58 19.48 13.13
CA PHE A 101 18.26 20.34 11.98
C PHE A 101 18.32 21.84 12.27
N ASP A 102 18.62 22.24 13.51
CA ASP A 102 18.66 23.64 13.96
C ASP A 102 17.36 24.41 13.61
N VAL A 103 16.21 23.72 13.72
CA VAL A 103 14.89 24.29 13.37
C VAL A 103 14.28 25.15 14.49
N GLY A 104 14.86 25.10 15.69
CA GLY A 104 14.38 25.83 16.86
C GLY A 104 13.13 25.19 17.46
N ASP A 105 11.95 25.59 17.01
CA ASP A 105 10.65 25.12 17.52
C ASP A 105 10.03 24.14 16.52
N GLY A 106 10.00 22.86 16.90
CA GLY A 106 9.51 21.77 16.07
C GLY A 106 8.02 21.88 15.71
N ILE A 107 7.18 22.38 16.62
CA ILE A 107 5.75 22.58 16.36
C ILE A 107 5.56 23.68 15.33
N LEU A 108 6.25 24.81 15.50
CA LEU A 108 6.18 25.91 14.52
C LEU A 108 6.70 25.46 13.15
N GLN A 109 7.78 24.70 13.11
CA GLN A 109 8.32 24.14 11.87
C GLN A 109 7.32 23.18 11.20
N CYS A 110 6.65 22.32 11.97
CA CYS A 110 5.59 21.44 11.48
C CYS A 110 4.40 22.23 10.91
N VAL A 111 3.99 23.32 11.58
CA VAL A 111 2.93 24.22 11.10
C VAL A 111 3.31 24.90 9.78
N VAL A 112 4.58 25.31 9.60
CA VAL A 112 5.05 25.90 8.33
C VAL A 112 4.95 24.89 7.18
N GLU A 113 5.38 23.65 7.41
CA GLU A 113 5.27 22.57 6.42
C GLU A 113 3.80 22.25 6.10
N ALA A 114 2.96 22.10 7.13
CA ALA A 114 1.53 21.82 6.97
C ALA A 114 0.82 22.89 6.14
N ASN A 115 1.15 24.17 6.32
CA ASN A 115 0.62 25.25 5.49
C ASN A 115 1.04 25.14 4.03
N ALA A 116 2.31 24.85 3.76
CA ALA A 116 2.80 24.71 2.39
C ALA A 116 2.08 23.56 1.66
N VAL A 117 1.93 22.42 2.35
CA VAL A 117 1.22 21.26 1.82
C VAL A 117 -0.28 21.54 1.64
N TYR A 118 -0.94 22.11 2.64
CA TYR A 118 -2.37 22.43 2.59
C TYR A 118 -2.71 23.35 1.42
N ASN A 119 -1.91 24.41 1.25
CA ASN A 119 -2.11 25.37 0.15
C ASN A 119 -1.82 24.75 -1.22
N ALA A 120 -0.84 23.86 -1.33
CA ALA A 120 -0.46 23.30 -2.61
C ALA A 120 -1.34 22.13 -3.05
N ILE A 121 -1.77 21.25 -2.13
CA ILE A 121 -2.60 20.08 -2.47
C ILE A 121 -4.09 20.46 -2.46
N GLY A 122 -4.51 21.39 -1.59
CA GLY A 122 -5.89 21.86 -1.51
C GLY A 122 -6.89 20.75 -1.16
N GLU A 123 -7.99 20.67 -1.89
CA GLU A 123 -9.07 19.69 -1.66
C GLU A 123 -8.65 18.22 -1.89
N ASN A 124 -7.50 18.00 -2.53
CA ASN A 124 -6.93 16.68 -2.72
C ASN A 124 -6.15 16.17 -1.51
N LEU A 125 -5.96 17.00 -0.47
CA LEU A 125 -5.41 16.55 0.79
C LEU A 125 -6.45 15.71 1.53
N TYR A 126 -6.22 14.41 1.60
CA TYR A 126 -7.02 13.52 2.42
C TYR A 126 -6.73 13.76 3.90
N GLY A 127 -5.46 13.88 4.27
CA GLY A 127 -5.06 14.07 5.65
C GLY A 127 -3.59 14.37 5.85
N PHE A 128 -3.27 14.86 7.04
CA PHE A 128 -1.90 14.88 7.55
C PHE A 128 -1.64 13.65 8.39
N GLU A 129 -0.40 13.21 8.44
CA GLU A 129 0.05 12.16 9.33
C GLU A 129 1.13 12.74 10.26
N ILE A 130 1.00 12.55 11.57
CA ILE A 130 1.89 13.16 12.57
C ILE A 130 2.47 12.05 13.44
N GLY A 131 3.79 11.85 13.37
CA GLY A 131 4.61 11.20 14.41
C GLY A 131 4.47 9.71 14.73
N ASN A 132 5.45 9.27 15.53
CA ASN A 132 5.59 7.98 16.22
C ASN A 132 6.40 8.25 17.51
N GLU A 133 5.80 8.00 18.67
CA GLU A 133 6.40 7.89 20.02
C GLU A 133 6.14 8.91 21.20
N ASP A 134 5.34 8.49 22.22
CA ASP A 134 4.74 9.06 23.47
C ASP A 134 3.55 9.99 23.23
N TYR A 135 2.52 9.35 22.68
CA TYR A 135 2.03 9.83 21.40
C TYR A 135 0.82 10.73 21.52
N VAL A 136 -0.16 10.41 22.35
CA VAL A 136 -1.49 11.03 22.19
C VAL A 136 -1.52 12.48 22.65
N ASP A 137 -0.87 12.82 23.75
CA ASP A 137 -0.81 14.22 24.24
C ASP A 137 -0.03 15.10 23.26
N GLN A 138 1.16 14.67 22.85
CA GLN A 138 1.99 15.41 21.90
C GLN A 138 1.33 15.48 20.52
N TRP A 139 0.73 14.38 20.04
CA TRP A 139 -0.04 14.37 18.80
C TRP A 139 -1.19 15.37 18.86
N ASN A 140 -1.90 15.45 20.00
CA ASN A 140 -2.97 16.42 20.18
C ASN A 140 -2.43 17.85 20.15
N GLU A 141 -1.28 18.13 20.75
CA GLU A 141 -0.63 19.45 20.71
C GLU A 141 -0.33 19.88 19.28
N TYR A 142 0.32 19.02 18.49
CA TYR A 142 0.62 19.27 17.08
C TYR A 142 -0.66 19.44 16.26
N ALA A 143 -1.63 18.54 16.43
CA ALA A 143 -2.90 18.60 15.72
C ALA A 143 -3.68 19.89 16.04
N ILE A 144 -3.65 20.36 17.29
CA ILE A 144 -4.25 21.65 17.71
C ILE A 144 -3.52 22.80 17.03
N ALA A 145 -2.19 22.86 17.10
CA ALA A 145 -1.41 23.94 16.52
C ALA A 145 -1.65 24.06 15.01
N ILE A 146 -1.65 22.94 14.29
CA ILE A 146 -1.95 22.89 12.86
C ILE A 146 -3.41 23.29 12.60
N SER A 147 -4.38 22.74 13.34
CA SER A 147 -5.80 23.06 13.15
C SER A 147 -6.09 24.55 13.38
N GLN A 148 -5.49 25.14 14.41
CA GLN A 148 -5.63 26.56 14.74
C GLN A 148 -5.02 27.42 13.65
N ASN A 149 -3.85 27.06 13.14
CA ASN A 149 -3.22 27.82 12.08
C ASN A 149 -4.02 27.77 10.77
N LEU A 150 -4.51 26.59 10.38
CA LEU A 150 -5.26 26.40 9.14
C LEU A 150 -6.69 26.97 9.19
N THR A 151 -7.36 26.91 10.35
CA THR A 151 -8.81 27.16 10.46
C THR A 151 -9.25 28.06 11.62
N GLY A 152 -8.34 28.43 12.52
CA GLY A 152 -8.67 29.15 13.76
C GLY A 152 -9.40 28.30 14.80
N LYS A 153 -9.43 26.98 14.66
CA LYS A 153 -10.11 26.05 15.58
C LYS A 153 -9.14 25.03 16.17
N ASP A 154 -9.44 24.56 17.37
CA ASP A 154 -8.61 23.58 18.09
C ASP A 154 -8.73 22.15 17.52
N SER A 155 -9.60 21.93 16.55
CA SER A 155 -9.79 20.60 15.96
C SER A 155 -10.22 20.67 14.52
N LEU A 156 -9.57 19.86 13.71
CA LEU A 156 -9.91 19.59 12.32
C LEU A 156 -9.76 18.08 12.10
N ALA A 157 -10.81 17.40 11.64
CA ALA A 157 -10.80 15.96 11.36
C ALA A 157 -10.04 15.65 10.06
N ILE A 158 -8.73 15.89 10.06
CA ILE A 158 -7.83 15.74 8.91
C ILE A 158 -6.57 14.93 9.26
N PHE A 159 -6.45 14.39 10.46
CA PHE A 159 -5.21 13.74 10.89
C PHE A 159 -5.33 12.21 10.84
N GLN A 160 -4.30 11.54 10.35
CA GLN A 160 -4.06 10.13 10.53
C GLN A 160 -3.19 9.94 11.78
N GLY A 161 -3.64 9.07 12.69
CA GLY A 161 -2.93 8.74 13.91
C GLY A 161 -2.34 7.32 13.95
N CYS A 162 -1.66 6.99 15.04
CA CYS A 162 -1.23 5.64 15.44
C CYS A 162 -0.34 4.92 14.42
N VAL A 163 0.60 5.64 13.80
CA VAL A 163 1.49 5.15 12.72
C VAL A 163 2.57 4.21 13.26
N PHE A 164 2.12 3.18 13.97
CA PHE A 164 2.93 2.31 14.79
C PHE A 164 3.45 1.13 13.98
N GLU A 165 4.58 0.58 14.42
CA GLU A 165 4.94 -0.77 14.02
C GLU A 165 3.83 -1.74 14.44
N ALA A 166 3.63 -2.74 13.59
CA ALA A 166 2.68 -3.82 13.76
C ALA A 166 2.49 -4.23 15.24
N PRO A 167 1.27 -4.13 15.78
CA PRO A 167 1.03 -4.30 17.20
C PRO A 167 1.30 -5.76 17.58
N ARG A 168 2.45 -6.04 18.20
CA ARG A 168 2.79 -7.39 18.70
C ARG A 168 2.22 -7.69 20.08
N ASN A 169 1.49 -6.73 20.65
CA ASN A 169 0.86 -6.85 21.95
C ASN A 169 -0.42 -5.99 21.99
N VAL A 170 -1.55 -6.61 22.34
CA VAL A 170 -2.85 -5.96 22.51
C VAL A 170 -3.42 -6.17 23.92
N TRP A 171 -2.63 -6.75 24.83
CA TRP A 171 -3.07 -7.08 26.20
C TRP A 171 -2.49 -6.13 27.25
N SER A 172 -1.51 -5.29 26.88
CA SER A 172 -0.93 -4.30 27.76
C SER A 172 -1.58 -2.95 27.53
N SER A 173 -1.97 -2.25 28.60
CA SER A 173 -2.44 -0.86 28.54
C SER A 173 -1.36 0.14 28.15
N THR A 174 -0.10 -0.29 28.11
CA THR A 174 1.05 0.51 27.65
C THR A 174 1.52 0.11 26.24
N ALA A 175 0.83 -0.83 25.60
CA ALA A 175 1.16 -1.22 24.24
C ALA A 175 0.72 -0.14 23.25
N TRP A 176 1.45 -0.08 22.15
CA TRP A 176 1.27 0.88 21.09
C TRP A 176 0.27 0.33 20.11
N ASN A 177 -0.99 0.71 20.32
CA ASN A 177 -2.09 0.28 19.48
C ASN A 177 -3.21 1.31 19.55
N PHE A 178 -4.16 1.19 18.61
CA PHE A 178 -5.24 2.15 18.52
C PHE A 178 -6.20 2.11 19.72
N GLU A 179 -6.49 0.95 20.31
CA GLU A 179 -7.36 0.85 21.49
C GLU A 179 -6.83 1.70 22.66
N ASN A 180 -5.53 1.59 22.94
CA ASN A 180 -4.88 2.41 23.96
C ASN A 180 -4.83 3.89 23.57
N ALA A 181 -4.49 4.20 22.31
CA ALA A 181 -4.46 5.58 21.84
C ALA A 181 -5.85 6.26 21.91
N GLU A 182 -6.92 5.51 21.63
CA GLU A 182 -8.28 5.95 21.88
C GLU A 182 -8.51 6.10 23.40
N GLY A 183 -8.12 5.15 24.24
CA GLY A 183 -8.17 5.30 25.70
C GLY A 183 -7.53 6.60 26.20
N ASP A 184 -6.38 6.96 25.62
CA ASP A 184 -5.54 8.10 26.03
C ASP A 184 -6.01 9.45 25.49
N GLY A 185 -7.04 9.51 24.63
CA GLY A 185 -7.62 10.78 24.19
C GLY A 185 -7.55 11.08 22.70
N MET A 186 -7.14 10.12 21.86
CA MET A 186 -7.29 10.26 20.41
C MET A 186 -8.79 10.19 20.05
N ARG A 187 -9.31 11.24 19.40
CA ARG A 187 -10.75 11.39 19.16
C ARG A 187 -11.02 11.74 17.69
N SER A 188 -12.19 11.32 17.21
CA SER A 188 -12.65 11.48 15.82
C SER A 188 -12.87 12.93 15.38
N ASN A 189 -12.89 13.90 16.30
CA ASN A 189 -12.92 15.32 15.95
C ASN A 189 -11.58 15.83 15.39
N LYS A 190 -10.48 15.08 15.58
CA LYS A 190 -9.16 15.35 14.99
C LYS A 190 -8.71 14.19 14.10
N ALA A 191 -8.81 12.97 14.59
CA ALA A 191 -8.41 11.77 13.88
C ALA A 191 -9.44 11.42 12.80
N LYS A 192 -9.05 11.59 11.54
CA LYS A 192 -9.79 11.14 10.36
C LYS A 192 -9.60 9.65 10.09
N SER A 193 -8.46 9.11 10.50
CA SER A 193 -8.14 7.68 10.47
C SER A 193 -7.03 7.36 11.46
N VAL A 194 -6.81 6.08 11.72
CA VAL A 194 -5.62 5.56 12.39
C VAL A 194 -5.00 4.45 11.56
N ALA A 195 -3.69 4.24 11.69
CA ALA A 195 -2.99 3.40 10.75
C ALA A 195 -1.82 2.62 11.35
N ASP A 196 -1.91 1.30 11.45
CA ASP A 196 -0.76 0.46 11.82
C ASP A 196 0.02 0.00 10.57
N HIS A 197 1.25 -0.48 10.78
CA HIS A 197 2.10 -1.05 9.73
C HIS A 197 2.21 -2.57 9.83
N GLU A 198 2.45 -3.30 8.73
CA GLU A 198 2.68 -4.76 8.78
C GLU A 198 3.49 -5.30 7.60
N TYR A 199 4.36 -6.28 7.85
CA TYR A 199 5.17 -6.94 6.82
C TYR A 199 5.28 -8.45 7.08
N MET A 200 5.39 -9.27 6.03
CA MET A 200 5.41 -10.74 6.18
C MET A 200 6.77 -11.29 6.63
N GLY A 201 7.80 -10.44 6.67
CA GLY A 201 9.16 -10.76 7.10
C GLY A 201 10.05 -9.52 7.02
N ALA A 202 11.35 -9.69 7.25
CA ALA A 202 12.33 -8.60 7.19
C ALA A 202 13.57 -9.00 6.38
N ALA A 203 14.09 -8.07 5.55
CA ALA A 203 15.35 -8.23 4.84
C ALA A 203 16.58 -7.78 5.66
N CYS A 204 16.33 -7.27 6.86
CA CYS A 204 17.29 -6.77 7.84
C CYS A 204 17.15 -7.55 9.15
N ASP A 205 18.17 -7.46 10.01
CA ASP A 205 18.14 -7.87 11.42
C ASP A 205 17.69 -9.31 11.72
N TYR A 206 17.78 -10.23 10.75
CA TYR A 206 17.52 -11.65 10.95
C TYR A 206 18.81 -12.41 11.30
N THR A 207 18.67 -13.45 12.13
CA THR A 207 19.76 -14.39 12.44
C THR A 207 19.49 -15.73 11.75
N GLY A 208 20.51 -16.33 11.14
CA GLY A 208 20.38 -17.62 10.46
C GLY A 208 19.88 -17.54 9.02
N VAL A 209 18.90 -18.39 8.67
CA VAL A 209 18.35 -18.47 7.30
C VAL A 209 17.40 -17.29 7.08
N GLY A 210 17.68 -16.48 6.07
CA GLY A 210 16.84 -15.34 5.70
C GLY A 210 15.47 -15.74 5.15
N PRO A 211 14.60 -14.77 4.87
CA PRO A 211 13.28 -15.03 4.33
C PRO A 211 13.36 -15.73 2.97
N THR A 212 12.38 -16.59 2.70
CA THR A 212 12.15 -17.20 1.38
C THR A 212 10.69 -16.97 0.98
N ILE A 213 10.33 -17.20 -0.28
CA ILE A 213 8.92 -17.11 -0.71
C ILE A 213 8.06 -18.05 0.16
N GLU A 214 8.51 -19.29 0.31
CA GLU A 214 7.83 -20.37 1.02
C GLU A 214 7.61 -20.10 2.50
N THR A 215 8.57 -19.46 3.17
CA THR A 215 8.51 -19.21 4.62
C THR A 215 7.91 -17.87 4.99
N THR A 216 7.56 -17.04 4.00
CA THR A 216 7.02 -15.70 4.22
C THR A 216 5.72 -15.46 3.46
N ILE A 217 5.80 -15.01 2.20
CA ILE A 217 4.64 -14.57 1.41
C ILE A 217 3.78 -15.73 0.89
N PHE A 218 4.31 -16.95 0.80
CA PHE A 218 3.54 -18.16 0.51
C PHE A 218 3.25 -19.01 1.76
N ASP A 219 3.66 -18.54 2.95
CA ASP A 219 3.20 -19.12 4.21
C ASP A 219 1.95 -18.37 4.68
N ARG A 220 0.78 -18.90 4.32
CA ARG A 220 -0.50 -18.31 4.74
C ARG A 220 -0.66 -18.29 6.27
N MET A 221 -0.05 -19.22 7.01
CA MET A 221 -0.11 -19.20 8.47
C MET A 221 0.74 -18.07 9.06
N ASN A 222 1.87 -17.74 8.45
CA ASN A 222 2.66 -16.56 8.81
C ASN A 222 1.82 -15.28 8.61
N MET A 223 1.11 -15.15 7.47
CA MET A 223 0.22 -14.02 7.21
C MET A 223 -0.92 -13.95 8.24
N LEU A 224 -1.66 -15.05 8.46
CA LEU A 224 -2.81 -15.05 9.36
C LEU A 224 -2.44 -14.70 10.81
N LYS A 225 -1.29 -15.18 11.30
CA LYS A 225 -0.81 -14.84 12.66
C LYS A 225 -0.52 -13.35 12.84
N ARG A 226 -0.06 -12.68 11.77
CA ARG A 226 0.22 -11.25 11.75
C ARG A 226 -1.07 -10.43 11.65
N VAL A 227 -1.95 -10.82 10.72
CA VAL A 227 -3.23 -10.14 10.50
C VAL A 227 -4.19 -10.26 11.69
N TRP A 228 -4.06 -11.30 12.52
CA TRP A 228 -4.88 -11.46 13.72
C TRP A 228 -4.95 -10.21 14.61
N TYR A 229 -3.84 -9.47 14.77
CA TYR A 229 -3.83 -8.26 15.59
C TYR A 229 -4.68 -7.13 14.97
N HIS A 230 -4.67 -7.02 13.65
CA HIS A 230 -5.47 -6.04 12.91
C HIS A 230 -6.97 -6.40 12.92
N ASP A 231 -7.31 -7.70 12.85
CA ASP A 231 -8.69 -8.17 13.04
C ASP A 231 -9.20 -7.83 14.45
N TYR A 232 -8.38 -8.08 15.47
CA TYR A 232 -8.70 -7.72 16.85
C TYR A 232 -8.94 -6.20 16.99
N LEU A 233 -7.96 -5.39 16.57
CA LEU A 233 -8.02 -3.93 16.73
C LEU A 233 -9.18 -3.31 15.97
N GLY A 234 -9.36 -3.67 14.69
CA GLY A 234 -10.49 -3.18 13.90
C GLY A 234 -11.86 -3.54 14.53
N ASN A 235 -11.96 -4.66 15.25
CA ASN A 235 -13.20 -5.04 15.95
C ASN A 235 -13.40 -4.31 17.28
N VAL A 236 -12.36 -4.17 18.12
CA VAL A 236 -12.51 -3.51 19.42
C VAL A 236 -12.72 -2.00 19.28
N THR A 237 -12.21 -1.38 18.22
CA THR A 237 -12.33 0.07 17.99
C THR A 237 -13.40 0.44 16.95
N LYS A 238 -14.27 -0.50 16.55
CA LYS A 238 -15.27 -0.27 15.50
C LYS A 238 -16.25 0.88 15.82
N ASP A 239 -16.49 1.13 17.11
CA ASP A 239 -17.45 2.12 17.59
C ASP A 239 -16.79 3.50 17.84
N SER A 240 -15.47 3.62 17.61
CA SER A 240 -14.71 4.88 17.73
C SER A 240 -15.14 5.96 16.73
N GLY A 241 -15.72 5.53 15.61
CA GLY A 241 -15.98 6.38 14.45
C GLY A 241 -14.72 6.79 13.68
N ILE A 242 -13.56 6.17 13.97
CA ILE A 242 -12.29 6.41 13.30
C ILE A 242 -11.93 5.16 12.46
N PRO A 243 -11.84 5.28 11.12
CA PRO A 243 -11.41 4.20 10.24
C PRO A 243 -10.04 3.63 10.61
N TYR A 244 -9.93 2.30 10.60
CA TYR A 244 -8.70 1.57 10.90
C TYR A 244 -8.00 1.12 9.61
N ILE A 245 -6.73 1.45 9.47
CA ILE A 245 -5.99 1.37 8.20
C ILE A 245 -4.70 0.58 8.39
N LEU A 246 -4.28 -0.13 7.36
CA LEU A 246 -2.88 -0.53 7.21
C LEU A 246 -2.14 0.57 6.46
N GLY A 247 -1.49 1.45 7.21
CA GLY A 247 -0.84 2.68 6.75
C GLY A 247 0.43 2.47 5.93
N GLU A 248 1.07 1.33 6.16
CA GLU A 248 2.27 0.91 5.47
C GLU A 248 2.39 -0.61 5.54
N THR A 249 2.44 -1.26 4.39
CA THR A 249 2.68 -2.70 4.34
C THR A 249 3.41 -3.08 3.07
N ASN A 250 4.07 -4.23 3.06
CA ASN A 250 4.47 -4.93 1.85
C ASN A 250 4.90 -6.37 2.19
N SER A 251 5.44 -7.07 1.19
CA SER A 251 5.99 -8.43 1.30
C SER A 251 7.03 -8.56 2.42
N ILE A 252 8.20 -7.93 2.28
CA ILE A 252 9.33 -8.02 3.22
C ILE A 252 9.76 -6.61 3.62
N SER A 253 9.88 -6.31 4.92
CA SER A 253 10.33 -5.00 5.42
C SER A 253 11.79 -4.73 5.05
N CYS A 254 12.28 -3.52 5.35
CA CYS A 254 13.59 -3.03 4.89
C CYS A 254 13.70 -3.03 3.36
N GLN A 255 12.76 -2.32 2.72
CA GLN A 255 12.70 -2.05 1.27
C GLN A 255 12.41 -3.26 0.37
N GLY A 256 12.32 -4.47 0.96
CA GLY A 256 12.02 -5.70 0.24
C GLY A 256 13.25 -6.55 -0.04
N ALA A 257 13.01 -7.82 -0.34
CA ALA A 257 14.05 -8.78 -0.66
C ALA A 257 13.99 -9.14 -2.15
N LYS A 258 15.12 -8.98 -2.86
CA LYS A 258 15.22 -9.40 -4.26
C LYS A 258 14.92 -10.90 -4.40
N ARG A 259 14.26 -11.26 -5.49
CA ARG A 259 13.72 -12.60 -5.82
C ARG A 259 12.59 -13.10 -4.90
N ILE A 260 12.07 -12.23 -4.03
CA ILE A 260 10.90 -12.50 -3.18
C ILE A 260 9.86 -11.41 -3.42
N SER A 261 10.27 -10.16 -3.24
CA SER A 261 9.43 -8.97 -3.33
C SER A 261 9.22 -8.46 -4.76
N ASP A 262 10.16 -8.74 -5.66
CA ASP A 262 10.20 -8.25 -7.05
C ASP A 262 9.87 -9.35 -8.07
N VAL A 263 9.07 -10.35 -7.69
CA VAL A 263 8.68 -11.49 -8.54
C VAL A 263 7.16 -11.74 -8.51
N LEU A 264 6.64 -12.52 -9.45
CA LEU A 264 5.20 -12.84 -9.55
C LEU A 264 4.61 -13.39 -8.24
N ALA A 265 5.38 -14.12 -7.44
CA ALA A 265 4.93 -14.61 -6.13
C ALA A 265 4.41 -13.47 -5.22
N ALA A 266 5.04 -12.29 -5.25
CA ALA A 266 4.57 -11.13 -4.50
C ALA A 266 3.21 -10.62 -5.00
N ALA A 267 2.93 -10.69 -6.30
CA ALA A 267 1.63 -10.31 -6.83
C ALA A 267 0.54 -11.30 -6.42
N VAL A 268 0.81 -12.60 -6.52
CA VAL A 268 -0.15 -13.66 -6.11
C VAL A 268 -0.44 -13.58 -4.62
N TRP A 269 0.57 -13.35 -3.79
CA TRP A 269 0.41 -13.09 -2.36
C TRP A 269 -0.43 -11.83 -2.11
N ALA A 270 -0.14 -10.71 -2.78
CA ALA A 270 -0.84 -9.45 -2.57
C ALA A 270 -2.34 -9.54 -2.93
N VAL A 271 -2.72 -10.39 -3.88
CA VAL A 271 -4.15 -10.69 -4.14
C VAL A 271 -4.81 -11.36 -2.94
N ASP A 272 -4.26 -12.46 -2.40
CA ASP A 272 -4.81 -13.12 -1.21
C ASP A 272 -4.82 -12.19 0.00
N TYR A 273 -3.72 -11.46 0.22
CA TYR A 273 -3.53 -10.57 1.35
C TYR A 273 -4.56 -9.43 1.38
N VAL A 274 -4.75 -8.71 0.27
CA VAL A 274 -5.72 -7.61 0.19
C VAL A 274 -7.15 -8.12 0.32
N LEU A 275 -7.49 -9.23 -0.33
CA LEU A 275 -8.85 -9.78 -0.23
C LEU A 275 -9.16 -10.29 1.17
N TYR A 276 -8.19 -10.95 1.82
CA TYR A 276 -8.36 -11.36 3.22
C TYR A 276 -8.57 -10.15 4.13
N LEU A 277 -7.74 -9.11 4.03
CA LEU A 277 -7.90 -7.87 4.80
C LEU A 277 -9.24 -7.17 4.54
N SER A 278 -9.73 -7.17 3.30
CA SER A 278 -11.03 -6.57 2.94
C SER A 278 -12.23 -7.33 3.52
N SER A 279 -12.04 -8.56 4.00
CA SER A 279 -13.07 -9.31 4.74
C SER A 279 -13.11 -8.95 6.23
N LEU A 280 -12.14 -8.15 6.69
CA LEU A 280 -12.00 -7.68 8.06
C LEU A 280 -12.41 -6.20 8.18
N ARG A 281 -12.28 -5.64 9.38
CA ARG A 281 -12.48 -4.19 9.63
C ARG A 281 -11.22 -3.38 9.37
N VAL A 282 -10.66 -3.55 8.17
CA VAL A 282 -9.54 -2.75 7.66
C VAL A 282 -10.03 -1.94 6.47
N ASP A 283 -10.17 -0.63 6.65
CA ASP A 283 -10.79 0.26 5.66
C ASP A 283 -9.90 0.53 4.44
N ARG A 284 -8.57 0.44 4.61
CA ARG A 284 -7.61 0.75 3.54
C ARG A 284 -6.26 0.09 3.81
N VAL A 285 -5.55 -0.22 2.72
CA VAL A 285 -4.20 -0.79 2.72
C VAL A 285 -3.29 0.04 1.83
N HIS A 286 -2.13 0.43 2.34
CA HIS A 286 -1.13 1.20 1.61
C HIS A 286 0.15 0.38 1.42
N PHE A 287 0.42 -0.03 0.18
CA PHE A 287 1.68 -0.72 -0.14
C PHE A 287 2.84 0.27 -0.18
N HIS A 288 3.84 0.08 0.69
CA HIS A 288 5.01 0.94 0.76
C HIS A 288 5.88 0.78 -0.48
N MET A 289 6.41 1.89 -0.99
CA MET A 289 7.21 1.93 -2.19
C MET A 289 8.13 3.14 -2.25
N GLY A 290 9.14 3.06 -3.10
CA GLY A 290 10.21 4.04 -3.24
C GLY A 290 11.08 3.66 -4.43
N THR A 291 11.74 4.64 -5.05
CA THR A 291 12.43 4.47 -6.36
C THR A 291 13.46 3.32 -6.35
N ARG A 292 14.07 3.04 -5.19
CA ARG A 292 15.15 2.05 -5.04
C ARG A 292 14.71 0.72 -4.42
N TYR A 293 13.40 0.51 -4.22
CA TYR A 293 12.89 -0.58 -3.39
C TYR A 293 12.51 -1.80 -4.23
N PRO A 294 13.03 -3.02 -3.94
CA PRO A 294 12.58 -4.25 -4.60
C PRO A 294 11.06 -4.44 -4.62
N TYR A 295 10.36 -4.08 -3.54
CA TYR A 295 8.91 -4.28 -3.45
C TYR A 295 8.06 -3.15 -4.04
N ALA A 296 8.67 -2.16 -4.71
CA ALA A 296 7.93 -1.03 -5.27
C ALA A 296 6.94 -1.51 -6.32
N SER A 297 5.81 -0.83 -6.49
CA SER A 297 4.85 -1.14 -7.55
C SER A 297 5.39 -0.76 -8.94
N TRP A 298 6.19 0.30 -9.04
CA TRP A 298 6.89 0.68 -10.27
C TRP A 298 8.13 1.51 -9.95
N ILE A 299 9.04 1.59 -10.92
CA ILE A 299 10.17 2.51 -10.93
C ILE A 299 9.75 3.73 -11.77
N PRO A 300 9.69 4.94 -11.17
CA PRO A 300 9.16 6.12 -11.84
C PRO A 300 10.14 6.80 -12.80
N VAL A 301 11.45 6.65 -12.57
CA VAL A 301 12.53 7.33 -13.29
C VAL A 301 13.68 6.37 -13.57
N THR A 302 14.55 6.67 -14.54
CA THR A 302 15.72 5.81 -14.80
C THR A 302 16.61 5.72 -13.56
N PHE A 303 16.85 4.50 -13.07
CA PHE A 303 17.69 4.24 -11.91
C PHE A 303 18.55 3.00 -12.14
N ASN A 304 19.87 3.07 -11.91
CA ASN A 304 20.82 1.98 -12.17
C ASN A 304 20.60 1.27 -13.52
N ASP A 305 20.58 2.07 -14.60
CA ASP A 305 20.34 1.62 -15.98
C ASP A 305 18.98 0.93 -16.24
N THR A 306 18.09 0.91 -15.24
CA THR A 306 16.72 0.41 -15.37
C THR A 306 15.84 1.58 -15.76
N ALA A 307 15.22 1.51 -16.94
CA ALA A 307 14.23 2.49 -17.39
C ALA A 307 12.95 2.43 -16.52
N PRO A 308 12.08 3.46 -16.57
CA PRO A 308 10.78 3.38 -15.93
C PRO A 308 10.02 2.10 -16.33
N GLU A 309 9.58 1.34 -15.35
CA GLU A 309 8.90 0.06 -15.55
C GLU A 309 8.00 -0.24 -14.36
N ILE A 310 6.95 -1.04 -14.58
CA ILE A 310 6.17 -1.61 -13.48
C ILE A 310 6.92 -2.79 -12.87
N LYS A 311 6.56 -3.13 -11.64
CA LYS A 311 7.04 -4.32 -10.94
C LYS A 311 5.90 -5.30 -10.71
N PRO A 312 6.19 -6.58 -10.43
CA PRO A 312 5.18 -7.63 -10.34
C PRO A 312 3.98 -7.30 -9.45
N ILE A 313 4.20 -6.69 -8.28
CA ILE A 313 3.12 -6.39 -7.33
C ILE A 313 2.07 -5.42 -7.91
N TYR A 314 2.40 -4.62 -8.92
CA TYR A 314 1.42 -3.78 -9.62
C TYR A 314 0.35 -4.61 -10.36
N TYR A 315 0.65 -5.83 -10.79
CA TYR A 315 -0.37 -6.72 -11.37
C TYR A 315 -1.41 -7.16 -10.33
N ALA A 316 -1.05 -7.21 -9.04
CA ALA A 316 -2.04 -7.41 -7.98
C ALA A 316 -2.93 -6.18 -7.81
N ALA A 317 -2.39 -4.97 -7.97
CA ALA A 317 -3.19 -3.74 -7.97
C ALA A 317 -4.19 -3.71 -9.14
N LEU A 318 -3.78 -4.09 -10.36
CA LEU A 318 -4.68 -4.25 -11.51
C LEU A 318 -5.76 -5.32 -11.25
N PHE A 319 -5.37 -6.45 -10.65
CA PHE A 319 -6.29 -7.52 -10.30
C PHE A 319 -7.34 -7.05 -9.29
N ASN A 320 -6.90 -6.42 -8.20
CA ASN A 320 -7.79 -5.91 -7.16
C ASN A 320 -8.67 -4.76 -7.66
N ALA A 321 -8.17 -3.91 -8.58
CA ALA A 321 -8.97 -2.87 -9.22
C ALA A 321 -10.18 -3.47 -9.97
N HIS A 322 -10.00 -4.61 -10.65
CA HIS A 322 -11.12 -5.30 -11.31
C HIS A 322 -12.16 -5.86 -10.34
N ILE A 323 -11.76 -6.24 -9.13
CA ILE A 323 -12.67 -6.75 -8.08
C ILE A 323 -13.46 -5.62 -7.47
N PHE A 324 -12.77 -4.54 -7.08
CA PHE A 324 -13.37 -3.41 -6.38
C PHE A 324 -13.95 -2.34 -7.32
N SER A 325 -13.97 -2.62 -8.62
CA SER A 325 -14.56 -1.74 -9.64
C SER A 325 -16.01 -1.39 -9.30
N GLY A 326 -16.32 -0.08 -9.35
CA GLY A 326 -17.64 0.44 -9.00
C GLY A 326 -17.86 0.68 -7.49
N GLY A 327 -16.93 0.26 -6.63
CA GLY A 327 -17.01 0.44 -5.19
C GLY A 327 -18.09 -0.39 -4.51
N GLU A 328 -18.32 -0.12 -3.22
CA GLU A 328 -19.39 -0.72 -2.39
C GLU A 328 -19.43 -2.26 -2.42
N LYS A 329 -18.25 -2.89 -2.52
CA LYS A 329 -18.11 -4.35 -2.52
C LYS A 329 -17.91 -4.87 -1.10
N GLN A 330 -18.45 -6.07 -0.85
CA GLN A 330 -18.17 -6.86 0.33
C GLN A 330 -17.36 -8.10 -0.07
N THR A 331 -16.35 -8.43 0.72
CA THR A 331 -15.54 -9.64 0.53
C THR A 331 -15.84 -10.63 1.64
N GLU A 332 -16.07 -11.89 1.27
CA GLU A 332 -16.22 -12.99 2.23
C GLU A 332 -15.23 -14.12 1.91
N VAL A 333 -14.66 -14.71 2.95
CA VAL A 333 -13.71 -15.83 2.82
C VAL A 333 -14.47 -17.14 2.85
N TRP A 334 -14.37 -17.91 1.77
CA TRP A 334 -14.92 -19.26 1.70
C TRP A 334 -13.89 -20.31 2.11
N SER A 335 -14.32 -21.29 2.90
CA SER A 335 -13.48 -22.43 3.33
C SER A 335 -13.61 -23.66 2.44
N THR A 336 -14.41 -23.60 1.37
CA THR A 336 -14.70 -24.73 0.48
C THR A 336 -14.36 -24.42 -0.98
N GLU A 337 -14.02 -25.44 -1.77
CA GLU A 337 -13.74 -25.33 -3.21
C GLU A 337 -15.02 -25.24 -4.08
N GLN A 338 -16.19 -25.29 -3.45
CA GLN A 338 -17.50 -25.11 -4.06
C GLN A 338 -18.09 -23.76 -3.67
N ALA A 339 -18.34 -22.90 -4.65
CA ALA A 339 -19.10 -21.67 -4.43
C ALA A 339 -20.61 -22.01 -4.44
N SER A 340 -21.35 -21.49 -3.46
CA SER A 340 -22.80 -21.71 -3.37
C SER A 340 -23.58 -20.47 -3.80
N GLU A 341 -24.74 -20.65 -4.43
CA GLU A 341 -25.62 -19.57 -4.87
C GLU A 341 -26.38 -18.87 -3.71
N HIS A 342 -26.29 -19.37 -2.47
CA HIS A 342 -27.04 -18.83 -1.33
C HIS A 342 -26.24 -17.77 -0.57
N MET A 343 -26.13 -16.59 -1.17
CA MET A 343 -25.59 -15.38 -0.55
C MET A 343 -26.73 -14.37 -0.28
N PRO A 344 -26.67 -13.58 0.81
CA PRO A 344 -27.64 -12.51 1.06
C PRO A 344 -27.54 -11.36 0.06
N CYS A 345 -26.46 -11.30 -0.72
CA CYS A 345 -26.15 -10.31 -1.74
C CYS A 345 -25.86 -10.98 -3.09
N GLU A 346 -25.87 -10.20 -4.17
CA GLU A 346 -25.48 -10.67 -5.50
C GLU A 346 -23.98 -10.97 -5.53
N LEU A 347 -23.62 -12.22 -5.81
CA LEU A 347 -22.23 -12.62 -6.01
C LEU A 347 -21.76 -12.09 -7.38
N GLU A 348 -20.74 -11.23 -7.40
CA GLU A 348 -20.21 -10.64 -8.64
C GLU A 348 -18.92 -11.28 -9.13
N SER A 349 -18.05 -11.72 -8.21
CA SER A 349 -16.78 -12.34 -8.54
C SER A 349 -16.40 -13.44 -7.54
N ILE A 350 -15.68 -14.44 -8.03
CA ILE A 350 -15.05 -15.47 -7.22
C ILE A 350 -13.55 -15.42 -7.49
N VAL A 351 -12.76 -15.38 -6.42
CA VAL A 351 -11.30 -15.36 -6.50
C VAL A 351 -10.74 -16.58 -5.79
N ALA A 352 -9.71 -17.18 -6.39
CA ALA A 352 -8.92 -18.23 -5.76
C ALA A 352 -7.43 -17.96 -5.98
N ALA A 353 -6.65 -18.01 -4.90
CA ALA A 353 -5.20 -17.88 -4.92
C ALA A 353 -4.55 -19.12 -4.29
N ARG A 354 -3.56 -19.69 -4.98
CA ARG A 354 -2.86 -20.90 -4.53
C ARG A 354 -1.40 -20.58 -4.21
N LEU A 355 -1.15 -20.27 -2.94
CA LEU A 355 0.16 -19.93 -2.39
C LEU A 355 1.03 -21.19 -2.25
N THR A 356 1.53 -21.70 -3.37
CA THR A 356 2.40 -22.86 -3.43
C THR A 356 3.46 -22.62 -4.48
N MET A 357 4.71 -22.93 -4.15
CA MET A 357 5.81 -22.71 -5.08
C MET A 357 5.62 -23.49 -6.37
N TRP A 358 5.92 -22.80 -7.47
CA TRP A 358 5.95 -23.37 -8.79
C TRP A 358 7.08 -22.75 -9.61
N ASN A 359 8.01 -23.58 -10.05
CA ASN A 359 9.14 -23.17 -10.87
C ASN A 359 9.50 -24.26 -11.90
N SER A 360 10.40 -23.95 -12.82
CA SER A 360 10.77 -24.83 -13.93
C SER A 360 11.58 -26.07 -13.53
N THR A 361 11.92 -26.24 -12.25
CA THR A 361 12.58 -27.47 -11.75
C THR A 361 11.56 -28.57 -11.40
N PHE A 362 10.27 -28.22 -11.27
CA PHE A 362 9.21 -29.19 -11.09
C PHE A 362 8.80 -29.82 -12.43
N ASP A 363 8.35 -31.07 -12.37
CA ASP A 363 7.79 -31.79 -13.51
C ASP A 363 6.44 -31.17 -13.89
N GLU A 364 6.36 -30.52 -15.05
CA GLU A 364 5.17 -29.78 -15.51
C GLU A 364 3.91 -30.67 -15.54
N ALA A 365 4.06 -31.94 -15.92
CA ALA A 365 2.96 -32.91 -15.93
C ALA A 365 2.41 -33.22 -14.53
N LYS A 366 3.11 -32.81 -13.48
CA LYS A 366 2.74 -32.98 -12.07
C LYS A 366 2.37 -31.67 -11.39
N ARG A 367 2.16 -30.58 -12.12
CA ARG A 367 1.69 -29.33 -11.52
C ARG A 367 0.37 -29.58 -10.79
N PRO A 368 0.30 -29.30 -9.48
CA PRO A 368 -0.94 -29.50 -8.75
C PRO A 368 -1.91 -28.37 -9.05
N TYR A 369 -3.16 -28.75 -9.34
CA TYR A 369 -4.28 -27.84 -9.59
C TYR A 369 -5.40 -28.09 -8.58
N THR A 370 -6.07 -27.02 -8.18
CA THR A 370 -7.37 -27.07 -7.51
C THR A 370 -8.45 -26.74 -8.52
N SER A 371 -9.54 -27.51 -8.51
CA SER A 371 -10.70 -27.27 -9.37
C SER A 371 -11.72 -26.44 -8.61
N LEU A 372 -11.88 -25.17 -8.99
CA LEU A 372 -12.91 -24.30 -8.46
C LEU A 372 -14.21 -24.54 -9.23
N GLU A 373 -15.26 -25.01 -8.55
CA GLU A 373 -16.59 -25.18 -9.13
C GLU A 373 -17.36 -23.85 -9.04
N LEU A 374 -17.73 -23.30 -10.20
CA LEU A 374 -18.51 -22.06 -10.27
C LEU A 374 -20.02 -22.35 -10.14
N PRO A 375 -20.82 -21.34 -9.71
CA PRO A 375 -22.27 -21.41 -9.73
C PRO A 375 -22.81 -21.85 -11.08
N SER A 376 -23.93 -22.56 -11.07
CA SER A 376 -24.50 -23.14 -12.29
C SER A 376 -24.98 -22.09 -13.30
N SER A 377 -25.27 -20.89 -12.81
CA SER A 377 -25.61 -19.68 -13.57
C SER A 377 -24.41 -19.05 -14.29
N TRP A 378 -23.18 -19.34 -13.87
CA TRP A 378 -21.95 -18.69 -14.36
C TRP A 378 -21.33 -19.39 -15.57
N ARG A 379 -22.14 -19.99 -16.45
CA ARG A 379 -21.64 -20.76 -17.61
C ARG A 379 -20.82 -19.95 -18.60
N ASN A 380 -20.98 -18.63 -18.60
CA ASN A 380 -20.26 -17.70 -19.47
C ASN A 380 -19.33 -16.77 -18.67
N ALA A 381 -18.94 -17.16 -17.45
CA ALA A 381 -18.10 -16.34 -16.61
C ALA A 381 -16.79 -15.97 -17.33
N LYS A 382 -16.41 -14.71 -17.15
CA LYS A 382 -15.15 -14.15 -17.62
C LYS A 382 -14.05 -14.51 -16.65
N VAL A 383 -13.13 -15.36 -17.08
CA VAL A 383 -12.02 -15.83 -16.25
C VAL A 383 -10.72 -15.16 -16.68
N SER A 384 -9.97 -14.63 -15.72
CA SER A 384 -8.65 -14.06 -15.97
C SER A 384 -7.69 -14.27 -14.79
N ARG A 385 -6.38 -14.29 -15.07
CA ARG A 385 -5.33 -14.41 -14.07
C ARG A 385 -4.09 -13.61 -14.46
N PRO A 386 -3.22 -13.23 -13.50
CA PRO A 386 -1.86 -12.86 -13.78
C PRO A 386 -1.11 -14.11 -14.26
N THR A 387 -0.44 -14.03 -15.42
CA THR A 387 0.24 -15.18 -16.02
C THR A 387 1.75 -14.96 -16.09
N ASN A 388 2.48 -15.97 -15.62
CA ASN A 388 3.85 -16.27 -15.97
C ASN A 388 4.05 -17.79 -15.77
N PRO A 389 4.92 -18.48 -16.54
CA PRO A 389 5.17 -19.90 -16.36
C PRO A 389 5.67 -20.30 -14.96
N VAL A 390 6.28 -19.37 -14.21
CA VAL A 390 6.89 -19.62 -12.90
C VAL A 390 6.71 -18.42 -11.97
N VAL A 391 6.57 -18.66 -10.65
CA VAL A 391 6.30 -17.57 -9.69
C VAL A 391 7.52 -16.75 -9.31
N GLY A 392 8.72 -17.26 -9.55
CA GLY A 392 9.99 -16.61 -9.20
C GLY A 392 10.52 -15.63 -10.25
N ILE A 393 9.70 -15.20 -11.21
CA ILE A 393 10.11 -14.31 -12.31
C ILE A 393 9.52 -12.91 -12.13
N ALA A 394 10.34 -11.90 -12.47
CA ALA A 394 10.00 -10.48 -12.39
C ALA A 394 9.34 -9.93 -13.67
N ASN A 395 9.60 -10.55 -14.82
CA ASN A 395 9.34 -9.99 -16.15
C ASN A 395 8.30 -10.79 -16.92
N ASN A 396 7.75 -10.21 -17.99
CA ASN A 396 6.77 -10.85 -18.88
C ASN A 396 5.55 -11.39 -18.13
N ILE A 397 5.12 -10.68 -17.08
CA ILE A 397 3.84 -10.94 -16.43
C ILE A 397 2.76 -10.25 -17.26
N THR A 398 1.63 -10.91 -17.46
CA THR A 398 0.45 -10.29 -18.09
C THR A 398 -0.78 -10.51 -17.23
N MET A 399 -1.81 -9.67 -17.36
CA MET A 399 -3.13 -9.88 -16.78
C MET A 399 -4.13 -9.99 -17.92
N ALA A 400 -4.82 -11.13 -18.06
CA ALA A 400 -5.78 -11.36 -19.15
C ALA A 400 -5.20 -11.12 -20.56
N GLY A 401 -3.92 -11.45 -20.78
CA GLY A 401 -3.23 -11.21 -22.06
C GLY A 401 -2.68 -9.79 -22.25
N GLN A 402 -2.87 -8.90 -21.27
CA GLN A 402 -2.42 -7.51 -21.33
C GLN A 402 -1.21 -7.26 -20.42
N SER A 403 -0.30 -6.40 -20.84
CA SER A 403 0.87 -5.96 -20.07
C SER A 403 0.91 -4.44 -19.99
N VAL A 404 1.73 -3.89 -19.09
CA VAL A 404 2.07 -2.46 -19.14
C VAL A 404 3.27 -2.28 -20.06
N ASN A 405 3.17 -1.36 -21.02
CA ASN A 405 4.24 -1.06 -21.96
C ASN A 405 5.28 -0.08 -21.33
N SER A 406 6.28 0.33 -22.11
CA SER A 406 7.32 1.27 -21.66
C SER A 406 6.83 2.71 -21.43
N ASP A 407 5.62 3.05 -21.85
CA ASP A 407 5.03 4.38 -21.64
C ASP A 407 4.08 4.43 -20.43
N GLY A 408 3.88 3.30 -19.74
CA GLY A 408 3.02 3.16 -18.58
C GLY A 408 1.58 2.79 -18.91
N GLY A 409 1.21 2.67 -20.19
CA GLY A 409 -0.12 2.28 -20.64
C GLY A 409 -0.32 0.76 -20.74
N ILE A 410 -1.57 0.33 -20.60
CA ILE A 410 -1.98 -1.06 -20.89
C ILE A 410 -1.87 -1.34 -22.39
N ALA A 411 -1.23 -2.45 -22.75
CA ALA A 411 -1.05 -2.93 -24.11
C ALA A 411 -1.44 -4.40 -24.24
N GLY A 412 -1.80 -4.81 -25.46
CA GLY A 412 -2.29 -6.16 -25.76
C GLY A 412 -3.82 -6.26 -25.77
N GLU A 413 -4.31 -7.35 -26.35
CA GLU A 413 -5.74 -7.65 -26.42
C GLU A 413 -6.18 -8.34 -25.12
N LYS A 414 -7.29 -7.87 -24.55
CA LYS A 414 -7.87 -8.51 -23.36
C LYS A 414 -8.57 -9.80 -23.77
N THR A 415 -8.11 -10.92 -23.21
CA THR A 415 -8.68 -12.25 -23.47
C THR A 415 -9.12 -12.91 -22.18
N TYR A 416 -10.26 -13.61 -22.23
CA TYR A 416 -10.79 -14.40 -21.13
C TYR A 416 -10.61 -15.90 -21.38
N GLU A 417 -10.35 -16.64 -20.32
CA GLU A 417 -10.25 -18.10 -20.38
C GLU A 417 -11.63 -18.74 -20.49
N SER A 418 -11.69 -19.87 -21.21
CA SER A 418 -12.89 -20.69 -21.26
C SER A 418 -12.98 -21.59 -20.02
N LEU A 419 -14.20 -21.84 -19.54
CA LEU A 419 -14.44 -22.78 -18.46
C LEU A 419 -14.26 -24.23 -18.93
N ASP A 420 -13.69 -25.07 -18.07
CA ASP A 420 -13.67 -26.52 -18.28
C ASP A 420 -14.89 -27.13 -17.58
N ASN A 421 -15.96 -27.39 -18.34
CA ASN A 421 -17.20 -27.98 -17.81
C ASN A 421 -17.78 -27.23 -16.58
N GLY A 422 -17.73 -25.90 -16.59
CA GLY A 422 -18.19 -25.04 -15.49
C GLY A 422 -17.18 -24.88 -14.35
N ARG A 423 -15.93 -25.31 -14.55
CA ARG A 423 -14.85 -25.23 -13.57
C ARG A 423 -13.72 -24.34 -14.04
N VAL A 424 -12.99 -23.82 -13.06
CA VAL A 424 -11.74 -23.08 -13.26
C VAL A 424 -10.61 -23.84 -12.56
N LEU A 425 -9.55 -24.17 -13.30
CA LEU A 425 -8.36 -24.80 -12.73
C LEU A 425 -7.42 -23.72 -12.19
N VAL A 426 -6.95 -23.90 -10.96
CA VAL A 426 -6.03 -22.97 -10.27
C VAL A 426 -4.75 -23.72 -9.93
N GLY A 427 -3.68 -23.44 -10.67
CA GLY A 427 -2.39 -24.10 -10.50
C GLY A 427 -1.63 -23.59 -9.28
N ALA A 428 -0.63 -24.34 -8.82
CA ALA A 428 0.35 -23.84 -7.85
C ALA A 428 0.93 -22.49 -8.28
N GLY A 429 0.85 -21.48 -7.40
CA GLY A 429 1.44 -20.18 -7.67
C GLY A 429 0.59 -19.26 -8.55
N GLU A 430 -0.71 -19.50 -8.63
CA GLU A 430 -1.65 -18.69 -9.43
C GLU A 430 -2.70 -18.02 -8.55
N ALA A 431 -3.20 -16.88 -9.03
CA ALA A 431 -4.42 -16.25 -8.55
C ALA A 431 -5.35 -16.06 -9.75
N VAL A 432 -6.62 -16.45 -9.62
CA VAL A 432 -7.61 -16.33 -10.69
C VAL A 432 -8.83 -15.58 -10.20
N ILE A 433 -9.43 -14.78 -11.09
CA ILE A 433 -10.74 -14.17 -10.89
C ILE A 433 -11.71 -14.72 -11.95
N ALA A 434 -12.89 -15.14 -11.51
CA ALA A 434 -14.05 -15.42 -12.35
C ALA A 434 -15.12 -14.36 -12.06
N GLN A 435 -15.70 -13.75 -13.10
CA GLN A 435 -16.74 -12.72 -12.99
C GLN A 435 -17.93 -13.07 -13.86
N HIS A 436 -19.14 -12.79 -13.36
CA HIS A 436 -20.40 -13.02 -14.07
C HIS A 436 -20.65 -11.98 -15.17
#